data_AF-A0A6I3GML8-F1
#
_entry.id   AF-A0A6I3GML8-F1
#
_cell.length_a   1.000
_cell.length_b   1.000
_cell.length_c   1.000
_cell.angle_alpha   90.00
_cell.angle_beta   90.00
_cell.angle_gamma   90.00
#
_symmetry.space_group_name_H-M   'P 1'
#
loop_
_entity.id
_entity.type
_entity.pdbx_description
1 polymer ?
#
loop_
_entity_poly.entity_id
_entity_poly.type
_entity_poly.pdbx_seq_one_letter_code
_entity_poly.pdbx_strand_id
1 'polypeptide(L)' 'MKFRASQDRYSQIKYRRVGKSGLLLPEVSLGLWHNFGSDHSFANQRAVLRRAFDLGI' A
#
# COMPACT_ATOMS: atom_id res chain seq x y z
N MET A 1 -6.14 -11.58 -15.40
CA MET A 1 -7.17 -10.55 -15.08
C MET A 1 -6.48 -9.25 -14.64
N LYS A 2 -6.90 -8.10 -15.17
CA LYS A 2 -6.34 -6.78 -14.84
C LYS A 2 -6.81 -6.37 -13.43
N PHE A 3 -5.91 -5.82 -12.62
CA PHE A 3 -6.26 -5.30 -11.29
C PHE A 3 -7.02 -3.97 -11.42
N ARG A 4 -8.08 -3.80 -10.63
CA ARG A 4 -8.80 -2.54 -10.46
C ARG A 4 -8.81 -2.21 -8.97
N ALA A 5 -8.22 -1.08 -8.61
CA ALA A 5 -8.14 -0.65 -7.23
C ALA A 5 -9.52 -0.22 -6.68
N SER A 6 -9.67 -0.30 -5.37
CA SER A 6 -10.89 0.13 -4.68
C SER A 6 -11.16 1.61 -4.93
N GLN A 7 -12.43 1.95 -5.19
CA GLN A 7 -12.82 3.32 -5.52
C GLN A 7 -12.73 4.26 -4.31
N ASP A 8 -12.89 3.71 -3.10
CA ASP A 8 -12.94 4.41 -1.82
C ASP A 8 -11.60 4.38 -1.06
N ARG A 9 -10.51 3.91 -1.68
CA ARG A 9 -9.20 3.73 -1.02
C ARG A 9 -8.65 4.96 -0.30
N TYR A 10 -9.00 6.17 -0.75
CA TYR A 10 -8.56 7.43 -0.14
C TYR A 10 -9.51 7.95 0.94
N SER A 11 -10.68 7.33 1.11
CA SER A 11 -11.71 7.73 2.06
C SER A 11 -11.50 7.10 3.45
N GLN A 12 -10.72 6.01 3.51
CA GLN A 12 -10.60 5.17 4.72
C GLN A 12 -9.39 5.51 5.60
N ILE A 13 -8.34 6.11 5.03
CA ILE A 13 -7.08 6.41 5.74
C ILE A 13 -6.81 7.91 5.76
N LYS A 14 -6.18 8.38 6.83
CA LYS A 14 -5.69 9.76 6.93
C LYS A 14 -4.28 9.86 6.37
N TYR A 15 -3.97 11.00 5.78
CA TYR A 15 -2.63 11.32 5.31
C TYR A 15 -2.00 12.40 6.17
N ARG A 16 -0.71 12.25 6.49
CA ARG A 16 0.08 13.19 7.28
C ARG A 16 1.17 13.84 6.44
N ARG A 17 1.39 15.13 6.68
CA ARG A 17 2.45 15.89 6.01
C ARG A 17 3.82 15.48 6.52
N VAL A 18 4.75 15.28 5.59
CA VAL A 18 6.16 15.01 5.91
C VAL A 18 6.86 16.34 6.20
N GLY A 19 6.95 16.69 7.49
CA GLY A 19 7.59 17.92 7.95
C GLY A 19 6.98 19.17 7.30
N LYS A 20 7.83 20.04 6.74
CA LYS A 20 7.42 21.27 6.02
C LYS A 20 7.24 21.06 4.51
N SER A 21 7.31 19.82 4.02
CA SER A 21 7.21 19.54 2.58
C SER A 21 5.76 19.52 2.07
N GLY A 22 5.60 19.52 0.75
CA GLY A 22 4.32 19.27 0.09
C GLY A 22 3.83 17.82 0.20
N LEU A 23 4.69 16.88 0.60
CA LEU A 23 4.44 15.44 0.58
C LEU A 23 3.49 15.02 1.72
N LEU A 24 2.48 14.25 1.36
CA LEU A 24 1.56 13.59 2.28
C LEU A 24 1.82 12.08 2.23
N LEU A 25 2.00 11.44 3.38
CA LEU A 25 2.12 9.98 3.51
C LEU A 25 0.94 9.41 4.30
N PRO A 26 0.50 8.18 3.99
CA PRO A 26 -0.50 7.50 4.81
C PRO A 26 0.03 7.30 6.24
N GLU A 27 -0.86 7.28 7.23
CA GLU A 27 -0.48 7.02 8.64
C GLU A 27 0.21 5.67 8.86
N VAL A 28 -0.03 4.72 7.95
CA VAL A 28 0.63 3.41 7.90
C VAL A 28 1.23 3.23 6.52
N SER A 29 2.49 2.78 6.45
CA SER A 29 3.19 2.47 5.19
C SER A 29 3.62 1.01 5.15
N LEU A 30 3.58 0.38 3.98
CA LEU A 30 4.01 -1.00 3.80
C LEU A 30 5.50 -1.06 3.43
N GLY A 31 6.32 -1.64 4.29
CA GLY A 31 7.72 -1.99 3.98
C GLY A 31 7.84 -3.40 3.40
N LEU A 32 8.81 -3.60 2.50
CA LEU A 32 9.01 -4.87 1.77
C LEU A 32 10.20 -5.69 2.28
N TRP A 33 10.68 -5.43 3.49
CA TRP A 33 11.91 -6.04 4.03
C TRP A 33 11.83 -7.58 4.12
N HIS A 34 10.71 -8.11 4.61
CA HIS A 34 10.44 -9.55 4.66
C HIS A 34 9.21 -9.88 3.82
N ASN A 35 9.05 -11.15 3.42
CA ASN A 35 7.91 -11.68 2.64
C ASN A 35 7.85 -11.29 1.15
N PHE A 36 8.82 -10.52 0.66
CA PHE A 36 8.90 -10.08 -0.74
C PHE A 36 10.17 -10.58 -1.48
N GLY A 37 10.83 -11.61 -0.93
CA GLY A 37 11.94 -12.30 -1.57
C GLY A 37 11.50 -13.44 -2.50
N SER A 38 12.46 -14.03 -3.23
CA SER A 38 12.26 -15.19 -4.11
C SER A 38 11.64 -16.40 -3.41
N ASP A 39 11.82 -16.49 -2.10
CA ASP A 39 11.41 -17.64 -1.29
C ASP A 39 9.91 -17.61 -0.95
N HIS A 40 9.20 -16.52 -1.32
CA HIS A 40 7.77 -16.35 -1.11
C HIS A 40 6.99 -16.37 -2.42
N SER A 41 5.76 -16.88 -2.39
CA SER A 41 4.95 -16.94 -3.61
C SER A 41 4.65 -15.54 -4.15
N PHE A 42 4.92 -15.36 -5.44
CA PHE A 42 4.62 -14.10 -6.13
C PHE A 42 3.13 -13.74 -6.04
N ALA A 43 2.25 -14.75 -6.01
CA ALA A 43 0.82 -14.56 -5.83
C ALA A 43 0.48 -13.87 -4.51
N ASN A 44 1.11 -14.30 -3.40
CA ASN A 44 0.89 -13.70 -2.08
C ASN A 44 1.45 -12.28 -2.03
N GLN A 45 2.67 -12.07 -2.55
CA GLN A 45 3.26 -10.73 -2.64
C GLN A 45 2.32 -9.76 -3.37
N ARG A 46 1.79 -10.19 -4.51
CA ARG A 46 0.83 -9.41 -5.30
C ARG A 46 -0.47 -9.15 -4.55
N ALA A 47 -0.98 -10.11 -3.79
CA ALA A 47 -2.19 -9.95 -3.00
C ALA A 47 -2.00 -8.92 -1.88
N VAL A 48 -0.87 -8.97 -1.16
CA VAL A 48 -0.54 -8.02 -0.09
C VAL A 48 -0.44 -6.60 -0.63
N LEU A 49 0.29 -6.38 -1.74
CA LEU A 49 0.43 -5.05 -2.35
C LEU A 49 -0.92 -4.46 -2.79
N ARG A 50 -1.77 -5.28 -3.42
CA ARG A 50 -3.10 -4.84 -3.84
C ARG A 50 -3.97 -4.46 -2.66
N ARG A 51 -3.94 -5.26 -1.58
CA ARG A 51 -4.71 -4.98 -0.38
C ARG A 51 -4.25 -3.70 0.31
N ALA A 52 -2.94 -3.48 0.42
CA ALA A 52 -2.39 -2.25 0.97
C ALA A 52 -2.90 -1.03 0.16
N PHE A 53 -2.79 -1.09 -1.16
CA PHE A 53 -3.25 -0.01 -2.03
C PHE A 53 -4.77 0.22 -1.97
N ASP A 54 -5.56 -0.84 -1.88
CA ASP A 54 -7.02 -0.74 -1.72
C ASP A 54 -7.42 -0.12 -0.38
N LEU A 55 -6.55 -0.16 0.62
CA LEU A 55 -6.72 0.50 1.93
C LEU A 55 -6.16 1.92 1.96
N GLY A 56 -5.60 2.42 0.86
CA GLY A 56 -5.01 3.75 0.76
C GLY A 56 -3.57 3.87 1.27
N ILE A 57 -2.93 2.74 1.57
CA ILE A 57 -1.48 2.69 1.84
C ILE A 57 -0.71 2.88 0.53
#